data_AF-A0A165E012-F1
#
_entry.id   AF-A0A165E012-F1
#
_cell.length_a   1.000
_cell.length_b   1.000
_cell.length_c   1.000
_cell.angle_alpha   90.00
_cell.angle_beta   90.00
_cell.angle_gamma   90.00
#
_symmetry.space_group_name_H-M   'P 1'
#
loop_
_entity.id
_entity.type
_entity.pdbx_description
1 polymer ?
#
loop_
_entity_poly.entity_id
_entity_poly.type
_entity_poly.pdbx_seq_one_letter_code
_entity_poly.pdbx_strand_id
1 'polypeptide(L)'
;MRHYDTVAHGLDLTYEDVGDPDPDPTGIGRSYEVTISVFDIVPSRQDLSAVALTNVNTPQLVADPSFYASHKLFGGRWNVPDTSRAGAAAIEKAKSDLLDFFIALMSCQEVEQRKWYGFWDYGDVMHTYDETRHVWRYDVGGYAWDNGELGTDLWLWMSFLRTGRADVFHMASALTRHLSEVDSHHTGTFAGLGSRHHVTHWGDGAKEARVASATLRRPFFYLTTDELIGDLIDTTLLADASIVTWEPLRKVPEAPPFTTPTRVRIGPDWTTLAGNWFTRWERTLEDKWLEKLKTGMRDLGAFPFGLFTGYAAAVGFDNVTGHMTDIGGEGTSSYHLSMIFGGGEFLMELVDVVTDVPEFDKAWIEFGQYYNAPNADKIARYGKSWNSGGFNNLYAKLQAYAGERLGNDSLKQAAWTVINAAGVGFGSNVTKVDIPNVLFPTNEIVNVTTNDAASYSLSQYAVLAIAPEFAPQ
;
A
#
# COMPACT_ATOMS: atom_id res chain seq x y z
N MET A 1 -12.39 10.51 21.29
CA MET A 1 -12.13 9.53 20.22
C MET A 1 -13.24 8.47 20.18
N ARG A 2 -14.52 8.88 20.17
CA ARG A 2 -15.65 7.96 19.98
C ARG A 2 -15.89 7.78 18.48
N HIS A 3 -16.74 6.84 18.10
CA HIS A 3 -17.29 6.77 16.74
C HIS A 3 -17.89 8.12 16.31
N TYR A 4 -17.84 8.44 15.01
CA TYR A 4 -18.26 9.75 14.48
C TYR A 4 -19.78 9.94 14.51
N ASP A 5 -20.54 8.84 14.57
CA ASP A 5 -21.99 8.84 14.72
C ASP A 5 -22.41 7.83 15.81
N THR A 6 -23.65 7.97 16.29
CA THR A 6 -24.35 7.07 17.21
C THR A 6 -24.90 5.81 16.56
N VAL A 7 -24.91 5.75 15.22
CA VAL A 7 -25.29 4.58 14.42
C VAL A 7 -24.25 4.35 13.33
N ALA A 8 -23.96 3.10 13.02
CA ALA A 8 -23.17 2.74 11.85
C ALA A 8 -24.07 2.73 10.61
N HIS A 9 -23.50 3.13 9.47
CA HIS A 9 -24.21 3.31 8.19
C HIS A 9 -23.92 2.20 7.18
N GLY A 10 -22.88 1.40 7.44
CA GLY A 10 -22.65 0.12 6.78
C GLY A 10 -22.06 0.18 5.36
N LEU A 11 -21.62 -0.99 4.90
CA LEU A 11 -20.73 -1.14 3.76
C LEU A 11 -21.40 -0.75 2.44
N ASP A 12 -22.66 -1.16 2.25
CA ASP A 12 -23.39 -0.93 1.00
C ASP A 12 -23.71 0.55 0.73
N LEU A 13 -23.88 1.35 1.79
CA LEU A 13 -24.24 2.76 1.67
C LEU A 13 -23.02 3.68 1.77
N THR A 14 -22.18 3.48 2.78
CA THR A 14 -21.11 4.43 3.14
C THR A 14 -19.72 3.83 3.03
N TYR A 15 -19.61 2.60 2.55
CA TYR A 15 -18.34 1.88 2.45
C TYR A 15 -17.62 1.67 3.79
N GLU A 16 -18.38 1.68 4.88
CA GLU A 16 -17.95 1.45 6.27
C GLU A 16 -18.23 -0.01 6.68
N ASP A 17 -17.22 -0.74 7.14
CA ASP A 17 -17.44 -2.05 7.76
C ASP A 17 -17.83 -1.87 9.24
N VAL A 18 -19.11 -2.06 9.56
CA VAL A 18 -19.67 -1.83 10.90
C VAL A 18 -18.96 -2.68 11.95
N GLY A 19 -18.44 -2.07 13.01
CA GLY A 19 -17.84 -2.83 14.11
C GLY A 19 -18.85 -3.72 14.85
N ASP A 20 -18.39 -4.88 15.31
CA ASP A 20 -19.15 -5.73 16.24
C ASP A 20 -18.19 -6.44 17.20
N PRO A 21 -17.89 -5.86 18.38
CA PRO A 21 -18.25 -4.50 18.83
C PRO A 21 -17.55 -3.38 18.02
N ASP A 22 -18.02 -2.14 18.16
CA ASP A 22 -17.38 -0.97 17.57
C ASP A 22 -15.90 -0.90 17.97
N PRO A 23 -14.98 -0.69 17.00
CA PRO A 23 -13.57 -0.56 17.31
C PRO A 23 -13.32 0.70 18.14
N ASP A 24 -12.43 0.56 19.11
CA ASP A 24 -12.00 1.66 19.98
C ASP A 24 -10.56 2.09 19.63
N PRO A 25 -10.13 3.30 20.03
CA PRO A 25 -8.80 3.83 19.73
C PRO A 25 -7.69 3.26 20.63
N THR A 26 -7.94 2.20 21.41
CA THR A 26 -6.95 1.67 22.35
C THR A 26 -5.71 1.22 21.59
N GLY A 27 -4.55 1.73 22.00
CA GLY A 27 -3.27 1.35 21.43
C GLY A 27 -2.83 2.18 20.23
N ILE A 28 -3.62 3.13 19.71
CA ILE A 28 -3.08 4.11 18.76
C ILE A 28 -2.06 5.02 19.45
N GLY A 29 -1.15 5.60 18.67
CA GLY A 29 -0.09 6.49 19.15
C GLY A 29 0.00 7.79 18.37
N ARG A 30 0.80 8.72 18.89
CA ARG A 30 1.28 9.90 18.16
C ARG A 30 2.57 10.41 18.77
N SER A 31 3.56 10.68 17.94
CA SER A 31 4.84 11.25 18.33
C SER A 31 4.93 12.73 18.01
N TYR A 32 5.86 13.40 18.71
CA TYR A 32 6.21 14.79 18.48
C TYR A 32 7.73 14.90 18.39
N GLU A 33 8.20 15.57 17.34
CA GLU A 33 9.60 15.95 17.24
C GLU A 33 9.81 17.30 17.93
N VAL A 34 10.69 17.33 18.93
CA VAL A 34 11.03 18.54 19.68
C VAL A 34 12.53 18.78 19.58
N THR A 35 12.90 19.94 19.03
CA THR A 35 14.30 20.38 18.98
C THR A 35 14.58 21.43 20.05
N ILE A 36 15.63 21.22 20.85
CA ILE A 36 16.09 22.18 21.87
C ILE A 36 17.40 22.80 21.37
N SER A 37 17.36 24.09 21.02
CA SER A 37 18.54 24.87 20.64
C SER A 37 19.02 25.70 21.84
N VAL A 38 20.28 25.49 22.24
CA VAL A 38 20.89 26.15 23.40
C VAL A 38 21.90 27.20 22.94
N PHE A 39 21.83 28.40 23.50
CA PHE A 39 22.72 29.51 23.21
C PHE A 39 23.38 30.02 24.50
N ASP A 40 24.64 30.38 24.45
CA ASP A 40 25.42 30.94 25.57
C ASP A 40 25.07 32.40 25.85
N ILE A 41 24.66 33.13 24.80
CA ILE A 41 24.10 34.48 24.86
C ILE A 41 22.78 34.54 24.09
N VAL A 42 22.00 35.61 24.30
CA VAL A 42 20.78 35.83 23.52
C VAL A 42 21.14 35.94 22.03
N PRO A 43 20.68 35.01 21.17
CA PRO A 43 21.02 35.02 19.74
C PRO A 43 20.40 36.22 19.02
N SER A 44 20.98 36.57 17.87
CA SER A 44 20.39 37.60 17.02
C SER A 44 19.04 37.12 16.44
N ARG A 45 18.19 38.06 16.02
CA ARG A 45 16.93 37.70 15.32
C ARG A 45 17.18 36.90 14.05
N GLN A 46 18.29 37.15 13.36
CA GLN A 46 18.68 36.43 12.16
C GLN A 46 19.05 34.99 12.48
N ASP A 47 19.83 34.75 13.54
CA ASP A 47 20.22 33.40 13.96
C ASP A 47 19.01 32.60 14.46
N LEU A 48 18.12 33.24 15.23
CA LEU A 48 16.85 32.62 15.64
C LEU A 48 16.00 32.22 14.43
N SER A 49 15.89 33.09 13.43
CA SER A 49 15.14 32.78 12.20
C SER A 49 15.80 31.65 11.42
N ALA A 50 17.13 31.61 11.34
CA ALA A 50 17.85 30.54 10.64
C ALA A 50 17.65 29.20 11.33
N VAL A 51 17.80 29.15 12.66
CA VAL A 51 17.55 27.94 13.45
C VAL A 51 16.10 27.48 13.34
N ALA A 52 15.14 28.41 13.40
CA ALA A 52 13.73 28.07 13.21
C ALA A 52 13.47 27.45 11.82
N LEU A 53 14.05 28.02 10.75
CA LEU A 53 13.93 27.50 9.39
C LEU A 53 14.56 26.11 9.23
N THR A 54 15.71 25.86 9.86
CA THR A 54 16.35 24.54 9.87
C THR A 54 15.52 23.52 10.64
N ASN A 55 14.91 23.91 11.77
CA ASN A 55 14.10 22.99 12.58
C ASN A 55 12.78 22.62 11.92
N VAL A 56 12.18 23.48 11.09
CA VAL A 56 10.96 23.15 10.33
C VAL A 56 11.25 22.46 8.99
N ASN A 57 12.47 22.61 8.46
CA ASN A 57 12.93 21.97 7.24
C ASN A 57 14.24 21.22 7.51
N THR A 58 14.16 20.17 8.34
CA THR A 58 15.33 19.38 8.74
C THR A 58 16.03 18.82 7.50
N PRO A 59 17.31 19.20 7.23
CA PRO A 59 18.03 18.72 6.06
C PRO A 59 18.28 17.21 6.15
N GLN A 60 17.87 16.47 5.13
CA GLN A 60 18.14 15.03 5.00
C GLN A 60 19.18 14.77 3.90
N LEU A 61 20.24 14.05 4.24
CA LEU A 61 21.17 13.52 3.25
C LEU A 61 20.58 12.26 2.62
N VAL A 62 20.57 12.22 1.28
CA VAL A 62 20.04 11.11 0.48
C VAL A 62 21.00 10.81 -0.68
N ALA A 63 20.99 9.58 -1.17
CA ALA A 63 21.72 9.22 -2.38
C ALA A 63 20.96 9.65 -3.65
N ASP A 64 21.67 9.63 -4.78
CA ASP A 64 21.08 9.90 -6.09
C ASP A 64 20.08 8.79 -6.49
N PRO A 65 18.94 9.12 -7.13
CA PRO A 65 17.97 8.13 -7.59
C PRO A 65 18.56 6.98 -8.42
N SER A 66 19.57 7.26 -9.24
CA SER A 66 20.23 6.22 -10.05
C SER A 66 20.97 5.19 -9.20
N PHE A 67 21.48 5.57 -8.01
CA PHE A 67 22.08 4.66 -7.06
C PHE A 67 21.05 3.67 -6.51
N TYR A 68 19.87 4.16 -6.13
CA TYR A 68 18.80 3.30 -5.61
C TYR A 68 18.33 2.31 -6.68
N ALA A 69 18.10 2.79 -7.91
CA ALA A 69 17.67 1.96 -9.02
C ALA A 69 18.73 0.88 -9.38
N SER A 70 20.02 1.25 -9.43
CA SER A 70 21.09 0.30 -9.78
C SER A 70 21.29 -0.81 -8.76
N HIS A 71 20.90 -0.59 -7.50
CA HIS A 71 21.00 -1.57 -6.42
C HIS A 71 19.69 -2.34 -6.20
N LYS A 72 18.68 -2.14 -7.06
CA LYS A 72 17.39 -2.86 -7.01
C LYS A 72 16.71 -2.79 -5.63
N LEU A 73 16.79 -1.64 -4.96
CA LEU A 73 16.14 -1.45 -3.66
C LEU A 73 14.66 -1.83 -3.75
N PHE A 74 14.18 -2.59 -2.76
CA PHE A 74 12.79 -3.03 -2.66
C PHE A 74 12.31 -3.79 -3.91
N GLY A 75 13.12 -4.73 -4.39
CA GLY A 75 12.78 -5.62 -5.51
C GLY A 75 13.05 -5.05 -6.90
N GLY A 76 13.43 -3.78 -7.04
CA GLY A 76 14.03 -3.22 -8.27
C GLY A 76 13.19 -3.24 -9.55
N ARG A 77 11.87 -3.49 -9.47
CA ARG A 77 10.95 -3.40 -10.63
C ARG A 77 10.35 -2.00 -10.71
N TRP A 78 11.25 -1.03 -10.70
CA TRP A 78 11.01 0.39 -10.88
C TRP A 78 12.35 1.00 -11.33
N ASN A 79 12.33 2.15 -12.00
CA ASN A 79 13.56 2.82 -12.47
C ASN A 79 13.43 4.34 -12.39
N VAL A 80 14.51 5.10 -12.57
CA VAL A 80 14.42 6.56 -12.75
C VAL A 80 13.53 6.89 -13.98
N PRO A 81 12.86 8.06 -14.01
CA PRO A 81 11.98 8.44 -15.12
C PRO A 81 12.66 8.33 -16.49
N ASP A 82 12.03 7.61 -17.41
CA ASP A 82 12.50 7.47 -18.79
C ASP A 82 11.55 8.20 -19.76
N THR A 83 12.13 9.08 -20.56
CA THR A 83 11.41 9.87 -21.57
C THR A 83 11.88 9.55 -23.00
N SER A 84 12.61 8.44 -23.17
CA SER A 84 13.20 8.03 -24.45
C SER A 84 12.17 7.67 -25.54
N ARG A 85 10.93 7.36 -25.15
CA ARG A 85 9.80 7.01 -26.04
C ARG A 85 8.58 7.85 -25.70
N ALA A 86 7.75 8.21 -26.68
CA ALA A 86 6.63 9.13 -26.43
C ALA A 86 5.61 8.56 -25.43
N GLY A 87 5.34 7.26 -25.49
CA GLY A 87 4.46 6.58 -24.54
C GLY A 87 4.98 6.61 -23.10
N ALA A 88 6.30 6.42 -22.91
CA ALA A 88 6.93 6.53 -21.61
C ALA A 88 6.90 7.97 -21.09
N ALA A 89 7.29 8.93 -21.93
CA ALA A 89 7.26 10.35 -21.60
C ALA A 89 5.85 10.85 -21.22
N ALA A 90 4.80 10.37 -21.89
CA ALA A 90 3.42 10.71 -21.57
C ALA A 90 3.00 10.20 -20.17
N ILE A 91 3.39 8.97 -19.82
CA ILE A 91 3.14 8.42 -18.48
C ILE A 91 3.93 9.21 -17.43
N GLU A 92 5.23 9.42 -17.62
CA GLU A 92 6.07 10.17 -16.66
C GLU A 92 5.51 11.57 -16.40
N LYS A 93 5.07 12.26 -17.46
CA LYS A 93 4.42 13.57 -17.32
C LYS A 93 3.12 13.46 -16.51
N ALA A 94 2.21 12.56 -16.89
CA ALA A 94 0.93 12.42 -16.20
C ALA A 94 1.09 12.03 -14.72
N LYS A 95 2.11 11.23 -14.39
CA LYS A 95 2.43 10.85 -13.01
C LYS A 95 3.06 11.98 -12.24
N SER A 96 3.93 12.78 -12.86
CA SER A 96 4.46 14.00 -12.24
C SER A 96 3.34 15.01 -11.97
N ASP A 97 2.45 15.27 -12.93
CA ASP A 97 1.32 16.20 -12.76
C ASP A 97 0.39 15.74 -11.62
N LEU A 98 0.11 14.43 -11.55
CA LEU A 98 -0.70 13.84 -10.48
C LEU A 98 -0.02 13.96 -9.10
N LEU A 99 1.28 13.71 -9.04
CA LEU A 99 2.06 13.87 -7.82
C LEU A 99 2.07 15.34 -7.37
N ASP A 100 2.24 16.28 -8.29
CA ASP A 100 2.18 17.71 -8.00
C ASP A 100 0.81 18.12 -7.43
N PHE A 101 -0.29 17.53 -7.93
CA PHE A 101 -1.62 17.74 -7.35
C PHE A 101 -1.71 17.24 -5.91
N PHE A 102 -1.27 16.00 -5.61
CA PHE A 102 -1.32 15.45 -4.25
C PHE A 102 -0.37 16.17 -3.28
N ILE A 103 0.82 16.56 -3.74
CA ILE A 103 1.77 17.36 -2.96
C ILE A 103 1.17 18.74 -2.66
N ALA A 104 0.49 19.36 -3.63
CA ALA A 104 -0.21 20.62 -3.40
C ALA A 104 -1.28 20.47 -2.29
N LEU A 105 -2.04 19.37 -2.25
CA LEU A 105 -3.01 19.14 -1.17
C LEU A 105 -2.38 19.13 0.25
N MET A 106 -1.11 18.73 0.36
CA MET A 106 -0.42 18.53 1.66
C MET A 106 0.65 19.58 1.99
N SER A 107 1.09 20.41 1.04
CA SER A 107 2.14 21.41 1.24
C SER A 107 1.65 22.69 1.91
N CYS A 108 2.47 23.30 2.79
CA CYS A 108 2.12 24.51 3.55
C CYS A 108 1.65 25.73 2.72
N GLN A 109 1.88 25.76 1.40
CA GLN A 109 1.36 26.81 0.52
C GLN A 109 -0.10 26.60 0.08
N GLU A 110 -0.65 25.37 0.18
CA GLU A 110 -1.99 25.00 -0.32
C GLU A 110 -2.80 24.12 0.66
N VAL A 111 -2.27 23.72 1.84
CA VAL A 111 -3.11 23.21 2.95
C VAL A 111 -4.10 24.28 3.45
N GLU A 112 -4.02 25.52 2.95
CA GLU A 112 -5.09 26.51 3.09
C GLU A 112 -6.43 26.10 2.47
N GLN A 113 -6.44 25.31 1.38
CA GLN A 113 -7.71 24.97 0.71
C GLN A 113 -8.54 23.96 1.51
N ARG A 114 -7.89 22.92 2.07
CA ARG A 114 -8.59 21.77 2.69
C ARG A 114 -8.28 21.54 4.17
N LYS A 115 -7.26 22.20 4.71
CA LYS A 115 -6.92 22.24 6.15
C LYS A 115 -6.79 20.83 6.77
N TRP A 116 -6.16 19.87 6.08
CA TRP A 116 -5.78 18.54 6.61
C TRP A 116 -4.63 18.64 7.62
N TYR A 117 -4.88 19.42 8.66
CA TYR A 117 -4.03 19.61 9.83
C TYR A 117 -4.82 19.16 11.05
N GLY A 118 -4.11 18.58 12.01
CA GLY A 118 -4.71 18.22 13.27
C GLY A 118 -3.73 17.41 14.10
N PHE A 119 -4.02 17.32 15.38
CA PHE A 119 -3.25 16.49 16.31
C PHE A 119 -3.21 15.03 15.82
N TRP A 120 -4.35 14.53 15.33
CA TRP A 120 -4.49 13.16 14.83
C TRP A 120 -4.37 13.05 13.32
N ASP A 121 -4.58 14.14 12.56
CA ASP A 121 -4.87 14.05 11.13
C ASP A 121 -3.66 14.33 10.23
N TYR A 122 -2.69 15.13 10.70
CA TYR A 122 -1.59 15.59 9.85
C TYR A 122 -0.71 14.41 9.41
N GLY A 123 -0.61 14.24 8.09
CA GLY A 123 0.20 13.22 7.43
C GLY A 123 -0.63 12.35 6.49
N ASP A 124 -1.93 12.20 6.75
CA ASP A 124 -2.82 11.42 5.89
C ASP A 124 -3.46 12.24 4.76
N VAL A 125 -4.10 11.54 3.83
CA VAL A 125 -4.93 12.07 2.75
C VAL A 125 -6.33 11.46 2.79
N MET A 126 -7.27 12.04 2.05
CA MET A 126 -8.60 11.45 1.91
C MET A 126 -8.65 10.45 0.75
N HIS A 127 -9.64 9.54 0.75
CA HIS A 127 -9.73 8.38 -0.13
C HIS A 127 -10.48 8.67 -1.44
N THR A 128 -11.64 9.35 -1.40
CA THR A 128 -12.46 9.61 -2.60
C THR A 128 -13.06 11.01 -2.64
N TYR A 129 -13.11 11.56 -3.85
CA TYR A 129 -13.67 12.89 -4.11
C TYR A 129 -15.18 12.88 -4.37
N ASP A 130 -15.85 13.98 -4.00
CA ASP A 130 -17.25 14.27 -4.30
C ASP A 130 -17.30 15.43 -5.31
N GLU A 131 -17.52 15.11 -6.58
CA GLU A 131 -17.60 16.10 -7.67
C GLU A 131 -18.86 16.99 -7.59
N THR A 132 -19.88 16.58 -6.84
CA THR A 132 -21.10 17.40 -6.67
C THR A 132 -20.88 18.48 -5.62
N ARG A 133 -20.20 18.14 -4.53
CA ARG A 133 -19.88 19.08 -3.44
C ARG A 133 -18.54 19.78 -3.59
N HIS A 134 -17.71 19.35 -4.56
CA HIS A 134 -16.34 19.83 -4.76
C HIS A 134 -15.49 19.74 -3.48
N VAL A 135 -15.61 18.62 -2.77
CA VAL A 135 -14.86 18.30 -1.56
C VAL A 135 -14.48 16.82 -1.57
N TRP A 136 -13.47 16.45 -0.80
CA TRP A 136 -13.27 15.05 -0.44
C TRP A 136 -14.40 14.58 0.46
N ARG A 137 -14.74 13.29 0.42
CA ARG A 137 -15.86 12.70 1.16
C ARG A 137 -15.53 12.50 2.65
N TYR A 138 -15.13 13.57 3.33
CA TYR A 138 -14.69 13.59 4.72
C TYR A 138 -15.74 13.11 5.73
N ASP A 139 -17.00 13.02 5.31
CA ASP A 139 -18.17 12.70 6.13
C ASP A 139 -18.91 11.42 5.70
N VAL A 140 -18.33 10.61 4.80
CA VAL A 140 -19.00 9.41 4.25
C VAL A 140 -18.18 8.15 4.50
N GLY A 141 -18.35 7.53 5.68
CA GLY A 141 -17.79 6.21 6.03
C GLY A 141 -16.36 5.97 5.51
N GLY A 142 -16.19 4.92 4.71
CA GLY A 142 -14.90 4.54 4.13
C GLY A 142 -14.39 5.42 2.99
N TYR A 143 -15.01 6.55 2.68
CA TYR A 143 -14.50 7.46 1.64
C TYR A 143 -13.70 8.65 2.18
N ALA A 144 -13.59 8.76 3.51
CA ALA A 144 -12.90 9.84 4.20
C ALA A 144 -11.38 9.59 4.28
N TRP A 145 -10.76 9.46 5.46
CA TRP A 145 -9.31 9.26 5.59
C TRP A 145 -8.87 7.95 4.94
N ASP A 146 -7.77 8.00 4.17
CA ASP A 146 -7.30 6.94 3.29
C ASP A 146 -6.58 5.81 4.02
N ASN A 147 -5.92 6.12 5.15
CA ASN A 147 -5.21 5.13 5.96
C ASN A 147 -4.29 4.18 5.12
N GLY A 148 -3.73 4.67 4.02
CA GLY A 148 -2.83 3.92 3.14
C GLY A 148 -3.49 2.81 2.30
N GLU A 149 -4.81 2.88 2.08
CA GLU A 149 -5.52 1.91 1.23
C GLU A 149 -4.89 1.86 -0.17
N LEU A 150 -4.66 0.63 -0.68
CA LEU A 150 -4.02 0.37 -1.97
C LEU A 150 -2.61 0.97 -2.18
N GLY A 151 -1.85 1.19 -1.09
CA GLY A 151 -0.41 1.46 -1.16
C GLY A 151 -0.05 2.91 -1.48
N THR A 152 -0.79 3.88 -0.95
CA THR A 152 -0.49 5.31 -1.03
C THR A 152 0.93 5.64 -0.56
N ASP A 153 1.36 5.04 0.54
CA ASP A 153 2.71 5.18 1.08
C ASP A 153 3.78 4.60 0.15
N LEU A 154 3.56 3.39 -0.37
CA LEU A 154 4.47 2.78 -1.33
C LEU A 154 4.58 3.62 -2.61
N TRP A 155 3.49 4.18 -3.11
CA TRP A 155 3.50 5.07 -4.27
C TRP A 155 4.36 6.31 -4.03
N LEU A 156 4.22 6.97 -2.88
CA LEU A 156 5.02 8.15 -2.56
C LEU A 156 6.50 7.79 -2.36
N TRP A 157 6.80 6.69 -1.67
CA TRP A 157 8.18 6.23 -1.51
C TRP A 157 8.84 5.86 -2.83
N MET A 158 8.14 5.13 -3.70
CA MET A 158 8.66 4.82 -5.03
C MET A 158 8.82 6.09 -5.87
N SER A 159 7.90 7.05 -5.78
CA SER A 159 8.02 8.33 -6.47
C SER A 159 9.24 9.13 -5.98
N PHE A 160 9.53 9.12 -4.68
CA PHE A 160 10.75 9.71 -4.12
C PHE A 160 12.00 8.98 -4.64
N LEU A 161 12.07 7.66 -4.52
CA LEU A 161 13.23 6.87 -4.94
C LEU A 161 13.55 7.03 -6.43
N ARG A 162 12.52 7.24 -7.26
CA ARG A 162 12.65 7.50 -8.70
C ARG A 162 13.18 8.89 -9.03
N THR A 163 12.86 9.91 -8.22
CA THR A 163 13.03 11.33 -8.60
C THR A 163 13.96 12.14 -7.70
N GLY A 164 14.19 11.72 -6.45
CA GLY A 164 14.96 12.46 -5.45
C GLY A 164 14.28 13.74 -4.96
N ARG A 165 12.98 13.92 -5.25
CA ARG A 165 12.20 15.12 -4.94
C ARG A 165 12.02 15.32 -3.43
N ALA A 166 12.48 16.46 -2.90
CA ALA A 166 12.43 16.76 -1.46
C ALA A 166 10.99 16.94 -0.94
N ASP A 167 10.11 17.57 -1.71
CA ASP A 167 8.70 17.74 -1.35
C ASP A 167 7.99 16.38 -1.19
N VAL A 168 8.27 15.43 -2.09
CA VAL A 168 7.76 14.06 -2.03
C VAL A 168 8.31 13.31 -0.81
N PHE A 169 9.60 13.49 -0.49
CA PHE A 169 10.19 12.91 0.73
C PHE A 169 9.46 13.38 1.99
N HIS A 170 9.19 14.69 2.12
CA HIS A 170 8.51 15.23 3.28
C HIS A 170 7.07 14.72 3.39
N MET A 171 6.34 14.63 2.28
CA MET A 171 4.99 14.05 2.25
C MET A 171 5.00 12.57 2.64
N ALA A 172 5.87 11.76 2.02
CA ALA A 172 5.99 10.34 2.31
C ALA A 172 6.40 10.09 3.77
N SER A 173 7.27 10.93 4.32
CA SER A 173 7.69 10.87 5.73
C SER A 173 6.54 11.19 6.68
N ALA A 174 5.78 12.25 6.41
CA ALA A 174 4.62 12.62 7.22
C ALA A 174 3.53 11.55 7.18
N LEU A 175 3.24 11.00 5.99
CA LEU A 175 2.31 9.88 5.82
C LEU A 175 2.79 8.65 6.58
N THR A 176 4.07 8.27 6.44
CA THR A 176 4.61 7.10 7.14
C THR A 176 4.47 7.23 8.66
N ARG A 177 4.80 8.39 9.24
CA ARG A 177 4.58 8.67 10.66
C ARG A 177 3.12 8.50 11.05
N HIS A 178 2.22 9.12 10.29
CA HIS A 178 0.78 9.04 10.56
C HIS A 178 0.27 7.61 10.53
N LEU A 179 0.50 6.88 9.43
CA LEU A 179 -0.01 5.52 9.25
C LEU A 179 0.59 4.56 10.31
N SER A 180 1.87 4.74 10.64
CA SER A 180 2.56 3.92 11.65
C SER A 180 2.10 4.20 13.07
N GLU A 181 1.52 5.35 13.36
CA GLU A 181 1.16 5.74 14.73
C GLU A 181 -0.35 5.76 14.96
N VAL A 182 -1.08 6.55 14.17
CA VAL A 182 -2.50 6.87 14.41
C VAL A 182 -3.41 5.78 13.83
N ASP A 183 -3.08 5.29 12.63
CA ASP A 183 -3.90 4.27 11.94
C ASP A 183 -3.54 2.84 12.35
N SER A 184 -2.51 2.69 13.18
CA SER A 184 -2.00 1.40 13.68
C SER A 184 -2.17 1.28 15.18
N HIS A 185 -2.53 0.09 15.65
CA HIS A 185 -2.64 -0.22 17.08
C HIS A 185 -1.38 -0.92 17.58
N HIS A 186 -0.78 -0.39 18.64
CA HIS A 186 0.50 -0.88 19.21
C HIS A 186 0.31 -1.79 20.42
N THR A 187 -0.90 -1.82 20.99
CA THR A 187 -1.25 -2.59 22.19
C THR A 187 -2.72 -3.03 22.13
N GLY A 188 -3.13 -3.88 23.08
CA GLY A 188 -4.52 -4.33 23.20
C GLY A 188 -4.93 -5.38 22.15
N THR A 189 -6.23 -5.54 21.94
CA THR A 189 -6.83 -6.57 21.07
C THR A 189 -6.36 -6.48 19.62
N PHE A 190 -6.05 -5.26 19.15
CA PHE A 190 -5.69 -5.00 17.75
C PHE A 190 -4.19 -4.80 17.55
N ALA A 191 -3.34 -5.13 18.53
CA ALA A 191 -1.91 -4.88 18.45
C ALA A 191 -1.28 -5.47 17.17
N GLY A 192 -0.52 -4.65 16.43
CA GLY A 192 0.07 -5.01 15.14
C GLY A 192 -0.90 -4.95 13.95
N LEU A 193 -2.17 -4.61 14.16
CA LEU A 193 -3.15 -4.35 13.11
C LEU A 193 -3.36 -2.85 12.96
N GLY A 194 -3.76 -2.43 11.76
CA GLY A 194 -4.24 -1.08 11.52
C GLY A 194 -5.71 -1.04 11.14
N SER A 195 -6.27 0.15 11.14
CA SER A 195 -7.67 0.39 10.82
C SER A 195 -7.83 0.74 9.36
N ARG A 196 -8.80 0.10 8.69
CA ARG A 196 -9.22 0.49 7.35
C ARG A 196 -9.72 1.94 7.33
N HIS A 197 -9.57 2.57 6.17
CA HIS A 197 -9.99 3.92 5.81
C HIS A 197 -11.42 4.27 6.25
N HIS A 198 -11.61 5.48 6.81
CA HIS A 198 -12.82 5.85 7.54
C HIS A 198 -12.92 7.36 7.88
N VAL A 199 -14.08 7.84 8.35
CA VAL A 199 -14.27 9.23 8.86
C VAL A 199 -13.35 9.55 10.04
N THR A 200 -13.01 8.55 10.83
CA THR A 200 -12.01 8.65 11.90
C THR A 200 -10.98 7.56 11.71
N HIS A 201 -9.70 7.89 11.84
CA HIS A 201 -8.55 7.00 11.64
C HIS A 201 -8.67 5.59 12.25
N TRP A 202 -9.37 5.42 13.37
CA TRP A 202 -9.55 4.12 14.06
C TRP A 202 -10.98 3.55 13.97
N GLY A 203 -11.88 4.13 13.18
CA GLY A 203 -13.32 3.88 13.31
C GLY A 203 -13.89 2.70 12.51
N ASP A 204 -13.23 2.25 11.44
CA ASP A 204 -13.73 1.13 10.64
C ASP A 204 -13.51 -0.22 11.35
N GLY A 205 -14.49 -1.11 11.24
CA GLY A 205 -14.48 -2.43 11.86
C GLY A 205 -13.49 -3.42 11.25
N ALA A 206 -12.95 -3.13 10.06
CA ALA A 206 -11.86 -3.91 9.49
C ALA A 206 -10.52 -3.49 10.11
N LYS A 207 -10.08 -4.25 11.11
CA LYS A 207 -8.72 -4.17 11.68
C LYS A 207 -7.87 -5.23 11.01
N GLU A 208 -6.91 -4.79 10.20
CA GLU A 208 -6.17 -5.67 9.32
C GLU A 208 -4.68 -5.33 9.31
N ALA A 209 -3.84 -6.37 9.15
CA ALA A 209 -2.39 -6.21 9.15
C ALA A 209 -1.92 -5.33 7.98
N ARG A 210 -2.64 -5.34 6.85
CA ARG A 210 -2.27 -4.62 5.62
C ARG A 210 -1.99 -3.12 5.83
N VAL A 211 -2.69 -2.50 6.78
CA VAL A 211 -2.52 -1.07 7.12
C VAL A 211 -1.22 -0.85 7.90
N ALA A 212 -0.90 -1.72 8.87
CA ALA A 212 0.29 -1.62 9.72
C ALA A 212 1.55 -2.28 9.11
N SER A 213 1.49 -2.73 7.85
CA SER A 213 2.54 -3.51 7.17
C SER A 213 3.94 -2.92 7.31
N ALA A 214 4.88 -3.70 7.87
CA ALA A 214 6.29 -3.31 8.02
C ALA A 214 6.96 -3.06 6.67
N THR A 215 6.59 -3.84 5.64
CA THR A 215 7.15 -3.71 4.28
C THR A 215 7.05 -2.27 3.77
N LEU A 216 5.92 -1.60 4.05
CA LEU A 216 5.66 -0.25 3.55
C LEU A 216 6.42 0.83 4.34
N ARG A 217 6.96 0.49 5.52
CA ARG A 217 7.76 1.38 6.38
C ARG A 217 9.26 1.27 6.12
N ARG A 218 9.69 0.19 5.46
CA ARG A 218 11.10 -0.06 5.12
C ARG A 218 11.77 1.10 4.36
N PRO A 219 11.13 1.75 3.36
CA PRO A 219 11.75 2.88 2.68
C PRO A 219 12.11 4.01 3.64
N PHE A 220 11.18 4.43 4.52
CA PHE A 220 11.46 5.46 5.52
C PHE A 220 12.56 5.01 6.49
N PHE A 221 12.41 3.82 7.07
CA PHE A 221 13.35 3.31 8.07
C PHE A 221 14.78 3.20 7.53
N TYR A 222 14.99 2.63 6.34
CA TYR A 222 16.34 2.46 5.80
C TYR A 222 16.98 3.76 5.31
N LEU A 223 16.18 4.77 4.94
CA LEU A 223 16.69 6.08 4.55
C LEU A 223 17.04 6.97 5.75
N THR A 224 16.33 6.82 6.86
CA THR A 224 16.41 7.73 8.01
C THR A 224 17.05 7.10 9.24
N THR A 225 17.08 5.77 9.32
CA THR A 225 17.46 4.99 10.50
C THR A 225 16.67 5.35 11.77
N ASP A 226 15.46 5.89 11.59
CA ASP A 226 14.64 6.37 12.71
C ASP A 226 14.27 5.25 13.70
N GLU A 227 14.71 5.40 14.94
CA GLU A 227 14.54 4.38 15.98
C GLU A 227 13.07 4.18 16.37
N LEU A 228 12.25 5.23 16.37
CA LEU A 228 10.82 5.09 16.67
C LEU A 228 10.14 4.23 15.60
N ILE A 229 10.37 4.48 14.32
CA ILE A 229 9.85 3.61 13.26
C ILE A 229 10.44 2.20 13.38
N GLY A 230 11.70 2.06 13.80
CA GLY A 230 12.30 0.77 14.12
C GLY A 230 11.52 -0.01 15.19
N ASP A 231 11.09 0.66 16.26
CA ASP A 231 10.27 0.08 17.33
C ASP A 231 8.86 -0.24 16.83
N LEU A 232 8.24 0.65 16.06
CA LEU A 232 6.91 0.44 15.49
C LEU A 232 6.88 -0.68 14.43
N ILE A 233 7.97 -0.88 13.68
CA ILE A 233 8.10 -2.06 12.81
C ILE A 233 8.09 -3.35 13.64
N ASP A 234 8.70 -3.36 14.83
CA ASP A 234 8.71 -4.55 15.69
C ASP A 234 7.32 -4.84 16.28
N THR A 235 6.47 -3.83 16.52
CA THR A 235 5.09 -4.05 16.99
C THR A 235 4.22 -4.77 15.95
N THR A 236 4.53 -4.65 14.66
CA THR A 236 3.80 -5.36 13.58
C THR A 236 3.88 -6.89 13.69
N LEU A 237 4.87 -7.42 14.42
CA LEU A 237 5.00 -8.86 14.66
C LEU A 237 3.89 -9.42 15.54
N LEU A 238 3.17 -8.56 16.27
CA LEU A 238 2.02 -8.95 17.09
C LEU A 238 0.78 -9.32 16.25
N ALA A 239 0.78 -8.97 14.96
CA ALA A 239 -0.36 -9.16 14.06
C ALA A 239 -0.77 -10.64 13.91
N ASP A 240 0.19 -11.57 13.94
CA ASP A 240 -0.10 -13.01 13.78
C ASP A 240 -0.94 -13.58 14.93
N ALA A 241 -0.74 -13.10 16.15
CA ALA A 241 -1.56 -13.43 17.32
C ALA A 241 -2.89 -12.66 17.30
N SER A 242 -2.87 -11.38 16.95
CA SER A 242 -4.07 -10.54 16.92
C SER A 242 -5.10 -11.03 15.89
N ILE A 243 -4.68 -11.53 14.72
CA ILE A 243 -5.56 -12.11 13.69
C ILE A 243 -6.30 -13.37 14.17
N VAL A 244 -5.80 -14.09 15.18
CA VAL A 244 -6.54 -15.21 15.79
C VAL A 244 -7.71 -14.69 16.61
N THR A 245 -7.53 -13.55 17.28
CA THR A 245 -8.57 -12.94 18.12
C THR A 245 -9.55 -12.12 17.30
N TRP A 246 -9.05 -11.44 16.26
CA TRP A 246 -9.80 -10.60 15.35
C TRP A 246 -9.61 -11.06 13.91
N GLU A 247 -10.28 -12.16 13.58
CA GLU A 247 -10.18 -12.75 12.24
C GLU A 247 -10.68 -11.78 11.16
N PRO A 248 -9.91 -11.55 10.07
CA PRO A 248 -10.29 -10.62 9.01
C PRO A 248 -11.55 -11.05 8.25
N LEU A 249 -11.84 -12.35 8.22
CA LEU A 249 -12.97 -12.94 7.47
C LEU A 249 -14.19 -13.27 8.36
N ARG A 250 -14.23 -12.81 9.62
CA ARG A 250 -15.26 -13.18 10.62
C ARG A 250 -16.70 -12.86 10.23
N LYS A 251 -16.90 -11.90 9.31
CA LYS A 251 -18.23 -11.47 8.82
C LYS A 251 -18.61 -12.13 7.48
N VAL A 252 -17.74 -12.96 6.92
CA VAL A 252 -18.00 -13.63 5.64
C VAL A 252 -18.76 -14.94 5.91
N PRO A 253 -20.02 -15.08 5.43
CA PRO A 253 -20.94 -16.13 5.86
C PRO A 253 -20.63 -17.54 5.32
N GLU A 254 -19.67 -17.71 4.41
CA GLU A 254 -19.45 -18.94 3.65
C GLU A 254 -18.04 -19.52 3.81
N ALA A 255 -17.64 -19.79 5.05
CA ALA A 255 -16.41 -20.54 5.30
C ALA A 255 -16.67 -22.05 5.16
N PRO A 256 -15.96 -22.78 4.29
CA PRO A 256 -15.78 -24.21 4.48
C PRO A 256 -15.23 -24.47 5.91
N PRO A 257 -15.60 -25.58 6.57
CA PRO A 257 -15.03 -25.91 7.87
C PRO A 257 -13.51 -25.98 7.81
N PHE A 258 -12.84 -25.38 8.79
CA PHE A 258 -11.39 -25.39 8.93
C PHE A 258 -11.00 -25.80 10.36
N THR A 259 -9.80 -26.36 10.51
CA THR A 259 -9.30 -26.89 11.79
C THR A 259 -8.16 -26.07 12.38
N THR A 260 -7.68 -25.07 11.64
CA THR A 260 -6.63 -24.14 12.08
C THR A 260 -7.19 -23.10 13.06
N PRO A 261 -6.34 -22.47 13.88
CA PRO A 261 -6.78 -21.43 14.83
C PRO A 261 -7.54 -20.26 14.20
N THR A 262 -7.20 -19.89 12.96
CA THR A 262 -7.84 -18.78 12.23
C THR A 262 -7.76 -19.00 10.72
N ARG A 263 -8.28 -18.02 9.95
CA ARG A 263 -8.11 -17.92 8.50
C ARG A 263 -7.43 -16.62 8.13
N VAL A 264 -6.67 -16.68 7.06
CA VAL A 264 -6.04 -15.51 6.42
C VAL A 264 -6.30 -15.59 4.92
N ARG A 265 -6.43 -14.44 4.26
CA ARG A 265 -6.29 -14.40 2.81
C ARG A 265 -4.80 -14.47 2.47
N ILE A 266 -4.42 -15.25 1.46
CA ILE A 266 -3.03 -15.36 0.97
C ILE A 266 -2.45 -13.96 0.76
N GLY A 267 -3.24 -13.08 0.14
CA GLY A 267 -3.08 -11.65 0.30
C GLY A 267 -4.45 -10.98 0.50
N PRO A 268 -4.52 -9.86 1.23
CA PRO A 268 -3.38 -9.10 1.74
C PRO A 268 -2.80 -9.63 3.06
N ASP A 269 -3.49 -10.54 3.75
CA ASP A 269 -3.16 -10.90 5.14
C ASP A 269 -1.82 -11.63 5.27
N TRP A 270 -1.67 -12.82 4.65
CA TRP A 270 -0.41 -13.58 4.76
C TRP A 270 0.76 -12.85 4.12
N THR A 271 0.59 -12.21 2.95
CA THR A 271 1.64 -11.38 2.35
C THR A 271 2.16 -10.31 3.29
N THR A 272 1.29 -9.72 4.11
CA THR A 272 1.70 -8.72 5.09
C THR A 272 2.44 -9.35 6.27
N LEU A 273 1.93 -10.46 6.82
CA LEU A 273 2.63 -11.19 7.89
C LEU A 273 4.02 -11.66 7.44
N ALA A 274 4.10 -12.20 6.22
CA ALA A 274 5.33 -12.59 5.55
C ALA A 274 6.29 -11.40 5.41
N GLY A 275 5.79 -10.23 5.01
CA GLY A 275 6.54 -8.98 4.95
C GLY A 275 7.09 -8.53 6.31
N ASN A 276 6.29 -8.66 7.38
CA ASN A 276 6.72 -8.34 8.75
C ASN A 276 7.85 -9.26 9.20
N TRP A 277 7.73 -10.58 8.98
CA TRP A 277 8.79 -11.54 9.31
C TRP A 277 10.04 -11.35 8.46
N PHE A 278 9.89 -11.07 7.16
CA PHE A 278 11.00 -10.76 6.28
C PHE A 278 11.76 -9.52 6.75
N THR A 279 11.04 -8.44 7.09
CA THR A 279 11.65 -7.20 7.61
C THR A 279 12.39 -7.46 8.91
N ARG A 280 11.81 -8.26 9.82
CA ARG A 280 12.47 -8.62 11.07
C ARG A 280 13.73 -9.44 10.83
N TRP A 281 13.67 -10.44 9.95
CA TRP A 281 14.82 -11.24 9.56
C TRP A 281 15.92 -10.38 8.92
N GLU A 282 15.57 -9.46 8.03
CA GLU A 282 16.51 -8.54 7.40
C GLU A 282 17.27 -7.68 8.44
N ARG A 283 16.56 -7.25 9.51
CA ARG A 283 17.12 -6.44 10.59
C ARG A 283 17.95 -7.22 11.61
N THR A 284 17.65 -8.51 11.85
CA THR A 284 18.25 -9.26 12.98
C THR A 284 18.95 -10.56 12.63
N LEU A 285 18.74 -11.08 11.42
CA LEU A 285 19.23 -12.38 10.95
C LEU A 285 18.78 -13.55 11.84
N GLU A 286 17.65 -13.41 12.55
CA GLU A 286 17.06 -14.48 13.34
C GLU A 286 16.37 -15.51 12.43
N ASP A 287 16.96 -16.70 12.26
CA ASP A 287 16.50 -17.76 11.34
C ASP A 287 15.03 -18.19 11.54
N LYS A 288 14.49 -18.06 12.76
CA LYS A 288 13.10 -18.43 13.05
C LYS A 288 12.10 -17.68 12.17
N TRP A 289 12.37 -16.43 11.81
CA TRP A 289 11.48 -15.61 11.00
C TRP A 289 11.58 -16.01 9.52
N LEU A 290 12.80 -16.28 9.04
CA LEU A 290 13.02 -16.79 7.70
C LEU A 290 12.38 -18.18 7.52
N GLU A 291 12.53 -19.08 8.48
CA GLU A 291 11.93 -20.41 8.39
C GLU A 291 10.40 -20.35 8.48
N LYS A 292 9.82 -19.48 9.33
CA LYS A 292 8.36 -19.26 9.37
C LYS A 292 7.82 -18.74 8.04
N LEU A 293 8.52 -17.80 7.41
CA LEU A 293 8.22 -17.31 6.06
C LEU A 293 8.28 -18.44 5.03
N LYS A 294 9.36 -19.23 5.03
CA LYS A 294 9.54 -20.37 4.12
C LYS A 294 8.48 -21.45 4.31
N THR A 295 8.00 -21.69 5.53
CA THR A 295 6.87 -22.60 5.76
C THR A 295 5.66 -22.22 4.93
N GLY A 296 5.23 -20.95 5.00
CA GLY A 296 4.11 -20.46 4.19
C GLY A 296 4.39 -20.51 2.69
N MET A 297 5.63 -20.19 2.26
CA MET A 297 6.03 -20.30 0.86
C MET A 297 5.90 -21.75 0.33
N ARG A 298 6.37 -22.74 1.10
CA ARG A 298 6.27 -24.17 0.74
C ARG A 298 4.82 -24.61 0.64
N ASP A 299 3.97 -24.22 1.59
CA ASP A 299 2.54 -24.56 1.59
C ASP A 299 1.84 -23.98 0.34
N LEU A 300 2.09 -22.70 0.03
CA LEU A 300 1.54 -22.05 -1.18
C LEU A 300 2.06 -22.68 -2.48
N GLY A 301 3.33 -23.07 -2.53
CA GLY A 301 3.91 -23.79 -3.67
C GLY A 301 3.33 -25.19 -3.86
N ALA A 302 2.85 -25.82 -2.77
CA ALA A 302 2.23 -27.14 -2.79
C ALA A 302 0.75 -27.12 -3.16
N PHE A 303 0.05 -26.00 -2.96
CA PHE A 303 -1.37 -25.91 -3.30
C PHE A 303 -1.62 -26.04 -4.81
N PRO A 304 -2.62 -26.83 -5.25
CA PRO A 304 -2.90 -27.02 -6.68
C PRO A 304 -3.22 -25.72 -7.44
N PHE A 305 -3.81 -24.74 -6.74
CA PHE A 305 -4.14 -23.41 -7.26
C PHE A 305 -3.13 -22.33 -6.86
N GLY A 306 -2.04 -22.68 -6.17
CA GLY A 306 -1.02 -21.73 -5.72
C GLY A 306 -1.64 -20.57 -4.94
N LEU A 307 -1.36 -19.34 -5.37
CA LEU A 307 -1.87 -18.12 -4.75
C LEU A 307 -3.36 -17.82 -5.09
N PHE A 308 -4.01 -18.62 -5.95
CA PHE A 308 -5.46 -18.56 -6.18
C PHE A 308 -6.26 -19.51 -5.25
N THR A 309 -5.60 -20.22 -4.35
CA THR A 309 -6.24 -21.20 -3.47
C THR A 309 -7.21 -20.54 -2.48
N GLY A 310 -8.39 -21.11 -2.30
CA GLY A 310 -9.39 -20.66 -1.33
C GLY A 310 -10.40 -19.62 -1.82
N TYR A 311 -11.50 -19.47 -1.07
CA TYR A 311 -12.52 -18.42 -1.28
C TYR A 311 -11.90 -17.03 -1.10
N ALA A 312 -11.85 -16.22 -2.15
CA ALA A 312 -11.18 -14.90 -2.11
C ALA A 312 -9.73 -14.98 -1.58
N ALA A 313 -9.03 -16.07 -1.94
CA ALA A 313 -7.71 -16.44 -1.43
C ALA A 313 -7.65 -16.82 0.06
N ALA A 314 -8.78 -17.10 0.73
CA ALA A 314 -8.80 -17.47 2.14
C ALA A 314 -8.35 -18.92 2.37
N VAL A 315 -7.38 -19.10 3.26
CA VAL A 315 -6.83 -20.39 3.68
C VAL A 315 -6.83 -20.50 5.19
N GLY A 316 -6.81 -21.73 5.71
CA GLY A 316 -6.60 -21.96 7.14
C GLY A 316 -5.18 -21.59 7.54
N PHE A 317 -4.98 -20.98 8.71
CA PHE A 317 -3.67 -20.50 9.17
C PHE A 317 -3.40 -20.84 10.63
N ASP A 318 -2.22 -21.42 10.88
CA ASP A 318 -1.66 -21.64 12.22
C ASP A 318 -0.59 -20.58 12.51
N ASN A 319 -0.92 -19.63 13.39
CA ASN A 319 -0.05 -18.49 13.68
C ASN A 319 1.24 -18.87 14.43
N VAL A 320 1.30 -20.03 15.09
CA VAL A 320 2.49 -20.47 15.83
C VAL A 320 3.52 -21.05 14.85
N THR A 321 3.07 -21.93 13.95
CA THR A 321 3.93 -22.65 13.01
C THR A 321 4.14 -21.93 11.68
N GLY A 322 3.22 -21.03 11.31
CA GLY A 322 3.18 -20.39 9.99
C GLY A 322 2.56 -21.27 8.89
N HIS A 323 2.05 -22.45 9.24
CA HIS A 323 1.44 -23.36 8.26
C HIS A 323 0.10 -22.84 7.74
N MET A 324 -0.11 -23.06 6.44
CA MET A 324 -1.37 -22.82 5.76
C MET A 324 -2.00 -24.12 5.27
N THR A 325 -3.32 -24.20 5.38
CA THR A 325 -4.10 -25.36 4.92
C THR A 325 -5.12 -24.90 3.89
N ASP A 326 -5.18 -25.59 2.75
CA ASP A 326 -6.24 -25.40 1.77
C ASP A 326 -7.58 -25.83 2.38
N ILE A 327 -8.54 -24.91 2.39
CA ILE A 327 -9.91 -25.12 2.90
C ILE A 327 -10.94 -25.13 1.77
N GLY A 328 -10.51 -25.01 0.52
CA GLY A 328 -11.35 -24.96 -0.67
C GLY A 328 -12.05 -23.60 -0.90
N GLY A 329 -12.77 -23.50 -2.01
CA GLY A 329 -13.48 -22.28 -2.44
C GLY A 329 -12.76 -21.50 -3.55
N GLU A 330 -11.71 -22.08 -4.12
CA GLU A 330 -10.97 -21.49 -5.21
C GLU A 330 -11.85 -21.32 -6.48
N GLY A 331 -11.89 -20.09 -6.97
CA GLY A 331 -12.68 -19.65 -8.12
C GLY A 331 -14.12 -19.24 -7.81
N THR A 332 -14.56 -19.25 -6.54
CA THR A 332 -15.95 -18.87 -6.16
C THR A 332 -16.10 -17.41 -5.74
N SER A 333 -15.00 -16.68 -5.60
CA SER A 333 -14.98 -15.25 -5.29
C SER A 333 -13.84 -14.54 -6.00
N SER A 334 -13.75 -13.23 -5.80
CA SER A 334 -12.74 -12.37 -6.42
C SER A 334 -11.43 -12.32 -5.61
N TYR A 335 -10.32 -12.09 -6.33
CA TYR A 335 -8.94 -12.02 -5.83
C TYR A 335 -8.36 -10.58 -5.93
N HIS A 336 -9.20 -9.58 -6.22
CA HIS A 336 -8.72 -8.24 -6.59
C HIS A 336 -7.92 -7.53 -5.50
N LEU A 337 -8.20 -7.80 -4.22
CA LEU A 337 -7.48 -7.21 -3.10
C LEU A 337 -6.16 -7.92 -2.76
N SER A 338 -5.83 -9.04 -3.41
CA SER A 338 -4.75 -9.90 -2.92
C SER A 338 -3.36 -9.27 -2.94
N MET A 339 -2.99 -8.54 -3.99
CA MET A 339 -1.59 -8.09 -4.18
C MET A 339 -1.41 -6.57 -4.28
N ILE A 340 -2.46 -5.80 -4.02
CA ILE A 340 -2.47 -4.34 -4.27
C ILE A 340 -2.16 -3.50 -3.02
N PHE A 341 -1.88 -4.13 -1.89
CA PHE A 341 -1.41 -3.47 -0.65
C PHE A 341 0.12 -3.59 -0.49
N GLY A 342 0.86 -3.44 -1.59
CA GLY A 342 2.31 -3.66 -1.65
C GLY A 342 2.77 -5.12 -1.60
N GLY A 343 1.84 -6.08 -1.50
CA GLY A 343 2.15 -7.50 -1.52
C GLY A 343 2.82 -7.94 -2.83
N GLY A 344 2.38 -7.40 -3.97
CA GLY A 344 2.99 -7.73 -5.27
C GLY A 344 4.46 -7.29 -5.35
N GLU A 345 4.76 -6.07 -4.94
CA GLU A 345 6.11 -5.51 -4.87
C GLU A 345 6.99 -6.30 -3.91
N PHE A 346 6.47 -6.61 -2.72
CA PHE A 346 7.18 -7.45 -1.74
C PHE A 346 7.50 -8.83 -2.31
N LEU A 347 6.55 -9.50 -2.97
CA LEU A 347 6.79 -10.84 -3.50
C LEU A 347 7.79 -10.84 -4.68
N MET A 348 7.89 -9.75 -5.45
CA MET A 348 8.96 -9.60 -6.45
C MET A 348 10.35 -9.54 -5.80
N GLU A 349 10.48 -8.89 -4.65
CA GLU A 349 11.72 -8.86 -3.87
C GLU A 349 11.99 -10.19 -3.19
N LEU A 350 10.97 -10.77 -2.54
CA LEU A 350 11.09 -11.98 -1.73
C LEU A 350 11.74 -13.12 -2.52
N VAL A 351 11.28 -13.37 -3.74
CA VAL A 351 11.78 -14.50 -4.55
C VAL A 351 13.17 -14.28 -5.14
N ASP A 352 13.64 -13.03 -5.21
CA ASP A 352 15.02 -12.72 -5.58
C ASP A 352 15.98 -12.97 -4.40
N VAL A 353 15.49 -12.88 -3.16
CA VAL A 353 16.29 -13.05 -1.93
C VAL A 353 16.21 -14.49 -1.41
N VAL A 354 15.02 -15.09 -1.38
CA VAL A 354 14.75 -16.44 -0.87
C VAL A 354 14.56 -17.40 -2.03
N THR A 355 15.66 -17.92 -2.55
CA THR A 355 15.70 -18.70 -3.80
C THR A 355 15.60 -20.22 -3.60
N ASP A 356 15.59 -20.70 -2.36
CA ASP A 356 15.60 -22.14 -2.02
C ASP A 356 14.21 -22.74 -1.81
N VAL A 357 13.15 -22.04 -2.26
CA VAL A 357 11.75 -22.54 -2.31
C VAL A 357 11.19 -22.42 -3.74
N PRO A 358 11.71 -23.21 -4.70
CA PRO A 358 11.39 -23.06 -6.12
C PRO A 358 9.90 -23.32 -6.47
N GLU A 359 9.21 -24.13 -5.66
CA GLU A 359 7.77 -24.37 -5.80
C GLU A 359 6.94 -23.10 -5.58
N PHE A 360 7.37 -22.22 -4.67
CA PHE A 360 6.73 -20.94 -4.45
C PHE A 360 6.98 -19.98 -5.61
N ASP A 361 8.22 -19.89 -6.08
CA ASP A 361 8.58 -19.03 -7.21
C ASP A 361 7.75 -19.37 -8.46
N LYS A 362 7.56 -20.66 -8.73
CA LYS A 362 6.65 -21.12 -9.79
C LYS A 362 5.21 -20.66 -9.55
N ALA A 363 4.67 -20.89 -8.36
CA ALA A 363 3.29 -20.51 -8.05
C ALA A 363 3.07 -18.99 -8.14
N TRP A 364 4.06 -18.20 -7.75
CA TRP A 364 4.05 -16.73 -7.86
C TRP A 364 4.05 -16.26 -9.31
N ILE A 365 4.93 -16.81 -10.15
CA ILE A 365 4.97 -16.50 -11.59
C ILE A 365 3.63 -16.86 -12.26
N GLU A 366 3.06 -18.02 -11.92
CA GLU A 366 1.75 -18.43 -12.43
C GLU A 366 0.64 -17.46 -11.99
N PHE A 367 0.66 -16.97 -10.75
CA PHE A 367 -0.30 -15.96 -10.31
C PHE A 367 -0.24 -14.70 -11.19
N GLY A 368 0.97 -14.16 -11.43
CA GLY A 368 1.16 -13.00 -12.29
C GLY A 368 0.76 -13.25 -13.75
N GLN A 369 1.04 -14.45 -14.27
CA GLN A 369 0.66 -14.85 -15.63
C GLN A 369 -0.86 -14.96 -15.79
N TYR A 370 -1.54 -15.59 -14.83
CA TYR A 370 -2.94 -16.01 -14.99
C TYR A 370 -3.97 -15.03 -14.43
N TYR A 371 -3.58 -14.01 -13.64
CA TYR A 371 -4.54 -13.06 -13.09
C TYR A 371 -5.35 -12.36 -14.19
N ASN A 372 -4.67 -11.77 -15.17
CA ASN A 372 -5.27 -11.11 -16.35
C ASN A 372 -5.47 -12.04 -17.56
N ALA A 373 -5.20 -13.35 -17.42
CA ALA A 373 -5.28 -14.27 -18.54
C ALA A 373 -6.74 -14.58 -18.93
N PRO A 374 -7.00 -14.85 -20.23
CA PRO A 374 -8.28 -15.36 -20.71
C PRO A 374 -8.71 -16.66 -20.00
N ASN A 375 -10.01 -16.90 -19.98
CA ASN A 375 -10.59 -18.12 -19.40
C ASN A 375 -10.05 -19.41 -20.03
N ALA A 376 -9.74 -19.41 -21.33
CA ALA A 376 -9.17 -20.58 -22.01
C ALA A 376 -7.83 -21.01 -21.39
N ASP A 377 -6.96 -20.05 -21.06
CA ASP A 377 -5.65 -20.31 -20.48
C ASP A 377 -5.77 -20.80 -19.03
N LYS A 378 -6.72 -20.24 -18.26
CA LYS A 378 -7.04 -20.72 -16.91
C LYS A 378 -7.57 -22.15 -16.92
N ILE A 379 -8.48 -22.48 -17.84
CA ILE A 379 -9.01 -23.85 -18.00
C ILE A 379 -7.89 -24.81 -18.37
N ALA A 380 -7.00 -24.43 -19.28
CA ALA A 380 -5.87 -25.26 -19.68
C ALA A 380 -4.91 -25.55 -18.51
N ARG A 381 -4.65 -24.57 -17.64
CA ARG A 381 -3.73 -24.73 -16.49
C ARG A 381 -4.37 -25.39 -15.27
N TYR A 382 -5.63 -25.05 -14.96
CA TYR A 382 -6.26 -25.38 -13.69
C TYR A 382 -7.52 -26.24 -13.81
N GLY A 383 -7.92 -26.61 -15.04
CA GLY A 383 -9.13 -27.41 -15.30
C GLY A 383 -10.44 -26.64 -15.09
N LYS A 384 -10.38 -25.36 -14.72
CA LYS A 384 -11.54 -24.47 -14.57
C LYS A 384 -11.18 -23.02 -14.86
N SER A 385 -12.19 -22.22 -15.18
CA SER A 385 -12.09 -20.77 -15.28
C SER A 385 -12.74 -20.09 -14.07
N TRP A 386 -12.28 -18.89 -13.74
CA TRP A 386 -12.87 -18.02 -12.73
C TRP A 386 -12.63 -16.55 -13.10
N ASN A 387 -13.44 -15.67 -12.53
CA ASN A 387 -13.20 -14.24 -12.58
C ASN A 387 -12.19 -13.85 -11.50
N SER A 388 -11.03 -13.31 -11.87
CA SER A 388 -10.05 -12.80 -10.90
C SER A 388 -10.59 -11.59 -10.14
N GLY A 389 -11.52 -10.84 -10.73
CA GLY A 389 -12.04 -9.59 -10.18
C GLY A 389 -11.80 -8.39 -11.09
N GLY A 390 -11.87 -7.21 -10.49
CA GLY A 390 -11.48 -5.96 -11.14
C GLY A 390 -9.97 -5.72 -11.10
N PHE A 391 -9.61 -4.45 -11.33
CA PHE A 391 -8.24 -3.93 -11.19
C PHE A 391 -7.20 -4.52 -12.15
N ASN A 392 -7.60 -4.96 -13.34
CA ASN A 392 -6.68 -5.52 -14.34
C ASN A 392 -5.49 -4.59 -14.61
N ASN A 393 -5.71 -3.26 -14.62
CA ASN A 393 -4.68 -2.23 -14.77
C ASN A 393 -3.69 -2.18 -13.61
N LEU A 394 -4.12 -2.45 -12.38
CA LEU A 394 -3.25 -2.52 -11.21
C LEU A 394 -2.41 -3.82 -11.21
N TYR A 395 -2.97 -4.91 -11.75
CA TYR A 395 -2.29 -6.20 -11.89
C TYR A 395 -1.42 -6.33 -13.15
N ALA A 396 -1.45 -5.33 -14.05
CA ALA A 396 -0.59 -5.32 -15.23
C ALA A 396 0.91 -5.41 -14.88
N LYS A 397 1.33 -4.85 -13.73
CA LYS A 397 2.69 -5.04 -13.19
C LYS A 397 3.07 -6.51 -12.97
N LEU A 398 2.14 -7.33 -12.46
CA LEU A 398 2.40 -8.75 -12.21
C LEU A 398 2.44 -9.54 -13.51
N GLN A 399 1.64 -9.13 -14.50
CA GLN A 399 1.67 -9.70 -15.84
C GLN A 399 2.99 -9.38 -16.57
N ALA A 400 3.48 -8.13 -16.46
CA ALA A 400 4.80 -7.74 -16.98
C ALA A 400 5.92 -8.51 -16.29
N TYR A 401 5.85 -8.62 -14.96
CA TYR A 401 6.82 -9.38 -14.16
C TYR A 401 6.85 -10.86 -14.54
N ALA A 402 5.70 -11.52 -14.71
CA ALA A 402 5.66 -12.90 -15.23
C ALA A 402 6.30 -12.99 -16.62
N GLY A 403 6.08 -11.99 -17.48
CA GLY A 403 6.74 -11.86 -18.78
C GLY A 403 8.27 -11.73 -18.68
N GLU A 404 8.79 -10.96 -17.73
CA GLU A 404 10.23 -10.87 -17.43
C GLU A 404 10.79 -12.24 -17.02
N ARG A 405 10.18 -12.86 -16.00
CA ARG A 405 10.65 -14.12 -15.40
C ARG A 405 10.61 -15.28 -16.39
N LEU A 406 9.69 -15.28 -17.34
CA LEU A 406 9.53 -16.31 -18.37
C LEU A 406 10.24 -15.98 -19.70
N GLY A 407 10.83 -14.80 -19.85
CA GLY A 407 11.34 -14.33 -21.15
C GLY A 407 10.26 -14.26 -22.23
N ASN A 408 9.02 -13.92 -21.84
CA ASN A 408 7.85 -13.93 -22.71
C ASN A 408 7.39 -12.52 -23.06
N ASP A 409 7.79 -12.05 -24.24
CA ASP A 409 7.45 -10.72 -24.74
C ASP A 409 5.95 -10.52 -25.00
N SER A 410 5.21 -11.59 -25.31
CA SER A 410 3.75 -11.50 -25.48
C SER A 410 3.06 -11.14 -24.17
N LEU A 411 3.55 -11.62 -23.02
CA LEU A 411 3.02 -11.23 -21.70
C LEU A 411 3.34 -9.77 -21.36
N LYS A 412 4.56 -9.32 -21.66
CA LYS A 412 4.95 -7.91 -21.49
C LYS A 412 4.11 -6.98 -22.37
N GLN A 413 3.87 -7.34 -23.63
CA GLN A 413 2.99 -6.60 -24.54
C GLN A 413 1.52 -6.60 -24.07
N ALA A 414 1.06 -7.71 -23.50
CA ALA A 414 -0.28 -7.79 -22.92
C ALA A 414 -0.43 -6.84 -21.73
N ALA A 415 0.58 -6.75 -20.84
CA ALA A 415 0.57 -5.77 -19.76
C ALA A 415 0.48 -4.32 -20.28
N TRP A 416 1.26 -3.98 -21.31
CA TRP A 416 1.15 -2.67 -21.99
C TRP A 416 -0.22 -2.42 -22.62
N THR A 417 -0.84 -3.44 -23.20
CA THR A 417 -2.20 -3.35 -23.75
C THR A 417 -3.19 -2.94 -22.67
N VAL A 418 -3.07 -3.54 -21.47
CA VAL A 418 -3.91 -3.19 -20.33
C VAL A 418 -3.65 -1.75 -19.86
N ILE A 419 -2.38 -1.34 -19.71
CA ILE A 419 -2.02 0.04 -19.32
C ILE A 419 -2.58 1.06 -20.31
N ASN A 420 -2.41 0.82 -21.61
CA ASN A 420 -2.88 1.73 -22.66
C ASN A 420 -4.42 1.80 -22.72
N ALA A 421 -5.11 0.69 -22.46
CA ALA A 421 -6.58 0.64 -22.44
C ALA A 421 -7.18 1.40 -21.26
N ALA A 422 -6.51 1.40 -20.09
CA ALA A 422 -6.94 2.18 -18.93
C ALA A 422 -6.74 3.70 -19.11
N GLY A 423 -5.81 4.09 -19.98
CA GLY A 423 -5.54 5.48 -20.35
C GLY A 423 -4.49 6.15 -19.46
N VAL A 424 -3.59 6.91 -20.09
CA VAL A 424 -2.44 7.56 -19.43
C VAL A 424 -2.82 8.67 -18.45
N GLY A 425 -4.03 9.24 -18.58
CA GLY A 425 -4.47 10.47 -17.89
C GLY A 425 -5.58 10.29 -16.86
N PHE A 426 -5.85 9.07 -16.39
CA PHE A 426 -6.87 8.83 -15.36
C PHE A 426 -6.62 9.74 -14.16
N GLY A 427 -7.58 10.64 -13.89
CA GLY A 427 -7.51 11.60 -12.79
C GLY A 427 -6.28 12.54 -12.83
N SER A 428 -5.94 13.15 -13.98
CA SER A 428 -4.78 14.07 -14.07
C SER A 428 -5.11 15.51 -14.51
N ASN A 429 -6.32 15.77 -14.99
CA ASN A 429 -6.72 17.10 -15.45
C ASN A 429 -7.23 17.94 -14.27
N VAL A 430 -6.38 18.84 -13.79
CA VAL A 430 -6.75 19.80 -12.74
C VAL A 430 -7.67 20.87 -13.32
N THR A 431 -8.85 21.03 -12.71
CA THR A 431 -9.82 22.08 -13.00
C THR A 431 -10.00 22.97 -11.79
N LYS A 432 -10.24 24.27 -12.03
CA LYS A 432 -10.52 25.22 -10.96
C LYS A 432 -12.02 25.42 -10.78
N VAL A 433 -12.47 25.36 -9.53
CA VAL A 433 -13.84 25.70 -9.11
C VAL A 433 -13.78 26.93 -8.21
N ASP A 434 -14.61 27.93 -8.52
CA ASP A 434 -14.67 29.21 -7.81
C ASP A 434 -15.99 29.40 -7.06
N ILE A 435 -16.04 30.42 -6.21
CA ILE A 435 -17.25 30.87 -5.52
C ILE A 435 -18.37 31.19 -6.54
N PRO A 436 -19.66 30.89 -6.26
CA PRO A 436 -20.22 30.44 -4.99
C PRO A 436 -20.33 28.91 -4.83
N ASN A 437 -19.78 28.11 -5.74
CA ASN A 437 -19.93 26.63 -5.71
C ASN A 437 -19.09 25.96 -4.61
N VAL A 438 -18.03 26.63 -4.17
CA VAL A 438 -17.12 26.19 -3.11
C VAL A 438 -16.94 27.29 -2.07
N LEU A 439 -16.53 26.91 -0.85
CA LEU A 439 -16.24 27.87 0.22
C LEU A 439 -15.01 28.75 -0.10
N PHE A 440 -14.00 28.16 -0.74
CA PHE A 440 -12.78 28.82 -1.20
C PHE A 440 -12.43 28.34 -2.61
N PRO A 441 -11.83 29.19 -3.48
CA PRO A 441 -11.29 28.74 -4.76
C PRO A 441 -10.48 27.46 -4.61
N THR A 442 -10.82 26.46 -5.41
CA THR A 442 -10.38 25.08 -5.22
C THR A 442 -9.86 24.54 -6.54
N ASN A 443 -8.69 23.91 -6.51
CA ASN A 443 -8.24 23.05 -7.60
C ASN A 443 -8.75 21.63 -7.33
N GLU A 444 -9.33 21.00 -8.35
CA GLU A 444 -9.83 19.63 -8.24
C GLU A 444 -9.46 18.80 -9.46
N ILE A 445 -9.41 17.50 -9.25
CA ILE A 445 -9.43 16.53 -10.33
C ILE A 445 -10.75 15.79 -10.22
N VAL A 446 -11.59 15.94 -11.23
CA VAL A 446 -12.90 15.30 -11.28
C VAL A 446 -12.74 13.79 -11.26
N ASN A 447 -13.50 13.11 -10.39
CA ASN A 447 -13.45 11.65 -10.17
C ASN A 447 -12.09 11.09 -9.72
N VAL A 448 -11.24 11.90 -9.07
CA VAL A 448 -10.00 11.38 -8.47
C VAL A 448 -10.31 10.48 -7.27
N THR A 449 -9.57 9.37 -7.19
CA THR A 449 -9.46 8.53 -6.00
C THR A 449 -8.00 8.34 -5.66
N THR A 450 -7.69 8.20 -4.38
CA THR A 450 -6.30 7.95 -3.94
C THR A 450 -5.86 6.54 -4.33
N ASN A 451 -6.79 5.57 -4.28
CA ASN A 451 -6.62 4.22 -4.80
C ASN A 451 -6.08 4.16 -6.23
N ASP A 452 -6.75 4.84 -7.16
CA ASP A 452 -6.33 4.85 -8.56
C ASP A 452 -5.02 5.64 -8.71
N ALA A 453 -4.84 6.74 -7.97
CA ALA A 453 -3.60 7.50 -8.01
C ALA A 453 -2.39 6.67 -7.59
N ALA A 454 -2.49 5.95 -6.48
CA ALA A 454 -1.40 5.18 -5.91
C ALA A 454 -1.10 3.91 -6.71
N SER A 455 -2.04 2.96 -6.71
CA SER A 455 -1.78 1.62 -7.26
C SER A 455 -1.61 1.61 -8.78
N TYR A 456 -2.27 2.51 -9.52
CA TYR A 456 -2.08 2.57 -10.97
C TYR A 456 -0.72 3.16 -11.32
N SER A 457 -0.25 4.16 -10.56
CA SER A 457 1.10 4.71 -10.72
C SER A 457 2.16 3.66 -10.43
N LEU A 458 2.03 2.88 -9.35
CA LEU A 458 2.91 1.74 -9.07
C LEU A 458 2.92 0.73 -10.23
N SER A 459 1.75 0.42 -10.78
CA SER A 459 1.66 -0.48 -11.93
C SER A 459 2.37 0.05 -13.16
N GLN A 460 2.18 1.33 -13.48
CA GLN A 460 2.86 2.01 -14.57
C GLN A 460 4.38 2.07 -14.37
N TYR A 461 4.86 2.39 -13.17
CA TYR A 461 6.29 2.41 -12.84
C TYR A 461 6.94 1.04 -13.09
N ALA A 462 6.27 -0.03 -12.67
CA ALA A 462 6.79 -1.39 -12.86
C ALA A 462 6.78 -1.83 -14.33
N VAL A 463 5.69 -1.58 -15.06
CA VAL A 463 5.60 -1.92 -16.50
C VAL A 463 6.64 -1.14 -17.31
N LEU A 464 6.85 0.15 -17.00
CA LEU A 464 7.90 0.96 -17.62
C LEU A 464 9.30 0.43 -17.34
N ALA A 465 9.58 -0.02 -16.12
CA ALA A 465 10.89 -0.54 -15.75
C ALA A 465 11.18 -1.92 -16.37
N ILE A 466 10.17 -2.79 -16.43
CA ILE A 466 10.31 -4.17 -16.90
C ILE A 466 10.34 -4.27 -18.43
N ALA A 467 9.53 -3.46 -19.10
CA ALA A 467 9.24 -3.60 -20.52
C ALA A 467 9.27 -2.24 -21.27
N PRO A 468 10.29 -1.38 -21.09
CA PRO A 468 10.33 -0.05 -21.72
C PRO A 468 10.28 -0.12 -23.26
N GLU A 469 10.78 -1.20 -23.86
CA GLU A 469 10.82 -1.42 -25.31
C GLU A 469 9.44 -1.47 -25.97
N PHE A 470 8.40 -1.84 -25.21
CA PHE A 470 7.01 -1.94 -25.67
C PHE A 470 6.18 -0.68 -25.39
N ALA A 471 6.76 0.34 -24.75
CA ALA A 471 6.10 1.65 -24.66
C ALA A 471 5.81 2.18 -26.09
N PRO A 472 4.65 2.80 -26.34
CA PRO A 472 4.36 3.44 -27.64
C PRO A 472 5.48 4.39 -28.07
N GLN A 473 5.82 4.39 -29.37
CA GLN A 473 6.86 5.26 -29.92
C GLN A 473 6.44 6.72 -29.95
#